data_AF-A0A1T5CXF9-F1
#
_entry.id   AF-A0A1T5CXF9-F1
#
_cell.length_a   1.000
_cell.length_b   1.000
_cell.length_c   1.000
_cell.angle_alpha   90.00
_cell.angle_beta   90.00
_cell.angle_gamma   90.00
#
_symmetry.space_group_name_H-M   'P 1'
#
loop_
_entity.id
_entity.type
_entity.pdbx_description
1 polymer ?
#
loop_
_entity_poly.entity_id
_entity_poly.type
_entity_poly.pdbx_seq_one_letter_code
_entity_poly.pdbx_strand_id
1 'polypeptide(L)'
;MELIQSIQQFRRIPLNLEFKGLIVSALSFILFPYLIRFVDASAAAIDPGILSGILLSIAAVLFFQATTWWVIKAIWPAFAIYSRDQFEGSFKRLPGRQKVVVYLGFYLALLYAFIMVLAQLI
;
A
#
# COMPACT_ATOMS: atom_id res chain seq x y z
N MET A 1 25.27 8.85 -23.25
CA MET A 1 25.14 7.41 -22.98
C MET A 1 24.76 7.11 -21.53
N GLU A 2 24.19 8.08 -20.79
CA GLU A 2 23.75 7.90 -19.39
C GLU A 2 22.23 7.79 -19.21
N LEU A 3 21.45 8.21 -20.22
CA LEU A 3 19.98 8.17 -20.19
C LEU A 3 19.39 6.75 -20.19
N ILE A 4 20.16 5.75 -20.64
CA ILE A 4 19.71 4.35 -20.68
C ILE A 4 19.84 3.68 -19.30
N GLN A 5 20.74 4.17 -18.44
CA GLN A 5 20.99 3.57 -17.13
C GLN A 5 19.92 3.93 -16.09
N SER A 6 19.34 5.15 -16.13
CA SER A 6 18.30 5.54 -15.16
C SER A 6 16.97 4.79 -15.36
N ILE A 7 16.67 4.34 -16.59
CA ILE A 7 15.48 3.53 -16.90
C ILE A 7 15.64 2.10 -16.34
N GLN A 8 16.86 1.56 -16.29
CA GLN A 8 17.09 0.20 -15.77
C GLN A 8 17.05 0.11 -14.25
N GLN A 9 17.32 1.20 -13.53
CA GLN A 9 17.35 1.22 -12.06
C GLN A 9 15.95 1.21 -11.42
N PHE A 10 14.90 1.54 -12.19
CA PHE A 10 13.49 1.41 -11.77
C PHE A 10 13.03 -0.05 -11.62
N ARG A 11 13.83 -1.04 -12.05
CA ARG A 11 13.38 -2.43 -12.25
C ARG A 11 13.99 -3.44 -11.27
N ARG A 12 14.14 -3.12 -9.99
CA ARG A 12 14.30 -4.14 -8.92
C ARG A 12 13.76 -3.65 -7.58
N ILE A 13 12.46 -3.37 -7.49
CA ILE A 13 11.77 -3.65 -6.24
C ILE A 13 11.86 -5.17 -6.08
N PRO A 14 12.29 -5.74 -4.93
CA PRO A 14 12.28 -7.17 -4.68
C PRO A 14 10.83 -7.68 -4.52
N LEU A 15 10.05 -7.53 -5.60
CA LEU A 15 8.66 -7.95 -5.73
C LEU A 15 8.48 -9.42 -5.35
N ASN A 16 9.52 -10.25 -5.49
CA ASN A 16 9.40 -11.67 -5.22
C ASN A 16 9.07 -12.03 -3.77
N LEU A 17 9.35 -11.19 -2.77
CA LEU A 17 9.02 -11.52 -1.37
C LEU A 17 7.75 -10.81 -0.89
N GLU A 18 7.65 -9.51 -1.17
CA GLU A 18 6.49 -8.68 -0.78
C GLU A 18 5.23 -9.08 -1.56
N PHE A 19 5.36 -9.33 -2.86
CA PHE A 19 4.24 -9.76 -3.70
C PHE A 19 3.83 -11.19 -3.36
N LYS A 20 4.79 -12.07 -3.01
CA LYS A 20 4.47 -13.40 -2.45
C LYS A 20 3.78 -13.28 -1.10
N GLY A 21 4.21 -12.37 -0.22
CA GLY A 21 3.58 -12.10 1.06
C GLY A 21 2.14 -11.62 0.91
N LEU A 22 1.89 -10.71 -0.03
CA LEU A 22 0.55 -10.24 -0.39
C LEU A 22 -0.32 -11.38 -0.93
N ILE A 23 0.21 -12.21 -1.84
CA ILE A 23 -0.52 -13.36 -2.40
C ILE A 23 -0.86 -14.38 -1.30
N VAL A 24 0.11 -14.72 -0.44
CA VAL A 24 -0.09 -15.68 0.66
C VAL A 24 -1.08 -15.13 1.70
N SER A 25 -0.99 -13.84 2.01
CA SER A 25 -1.94 -13.16 2.90
C SER A 25 -3.36 -13.16 2.32
N ALA A 26 -3.52 -12.80 1.05
CA ALA A 26 -4.82 -12.78 0.37
C ALA A 26 -5.42 -14.19 0.28
N LEU A 27 -4.61 -15.19 -0.11
CA LEU A 27 -5.05 -16.59 -0.18
C LEU A 27 -5.41 -17.13 1.21
N SER A 28 -4.61 -16.84 2.22
CA SER A 28 -4.93 -17.22 3.60
C SER A 28 -6.23 -16.59 4.06
N PHE A 29 -6.45 -15.30 3.79
CA PHE A 29 -7.67 -14.59 4.17
C PHE A 29 -8.92 -15.13 3.46
N ILE A 30 -8.80 -15.50 2.18
CA ILE A 30 -9.90 -16.11 1.40
C ILE A 30 -10.18 -17.54 1.87
N LEU A 31 -9.14 -18.34 2.13
CA LEU A 31 -9.27 -19.76 2.47
C LEU A 31 -9.62 -20.00 3.94
N PHE A 32 -9.20 -19.11 4.84
CA PHE A 32 -9.44 -19.21 6.29
C PHE A 32 -10.90 -19.48 6.68
N PRO A 33 -11.92 -18.77 6.15
CA PRO A 33 -13.32 -19.07 6.48
C PRO A 33 -13.79 -20.45 6.03
N TYR A 34 -13.23 -21.00 4.95
CA TYR A 34 -13.57 -22.35 4.51
C TYR A 34 -12.85 -23.41 5.36
N LEU A 35 -11.58 -23.16 5.71
CA LEU A 35 -10.78 -24.04 6.54
C LEU A 35 -11.33 -24.18 7.96
N ILE A 36 -11.77 -23.07 8.57
CA ILE A 36 -12.31 -23.11 9.94
C ILE A 36 -13.64 -23.86 10.02
N ARG A 37 -14.43 -23.87 8.93
CA ARG A 37 -15.70 -24.63 8.85
C ARG A 37 -15.51 -26.14 8.82
N PHE A 38 -14.32 -26.64 8.46
CA PHE A 38 -14.00 -28.06 8.61
C PHE A 38 -13.77 -28.46 10.08
N VAL A 39 -13.39 -27.51 10.94
CA VAL A 39 -13.18 -27.74 12.38
C VAL A 39 -14.45 -27.44 13.17
N ASP A 40 -15.17 -26.38 12.79
CA ASP A 40 -16.42 -25.98 13.42
C ASP A 40 -17.47 -25.59 12.36
N ALA A 41 -18.43 -26.48 12.13
CA ALA A 41 -19.50 -26.27 11.15
C ALA A 41 -20.44 -25.10 11.51
N SER A 42 -20.44 -24.64 12.78
CA SER A 42 -21.22 -23.51 13.26
C SER A 42 -20.54 -22.15 13.08
N ALA A 43 -19.26 -22.14 12.66
CA ALA A 43 -18.55 -20.91 12.35
C ALA A 43 -19.32 -20.10 11.29
N ALA A 44 -19.55 -18.82 11.59
CA ALA A 44 -20.33 -17.92 10.75
C ALA A 44 -19.78 -17.92 9.31
N ALA A 45 -20.66 -18.16 8.33
CA ALA A 45 -20.29 -18.07 6.92
C ALA A 45 -19.89 -16.62 6.62
N ILE A 46 -18.63 -16.40 6.27
CA ILE A 46 -18.20 -15.08 5.76
C ILE A 46 -18.90 -14.87 4.42
N ASP A 47 -19.76 -13.85 4.35
CA ASP A 47 -20.48 -13.46 3.14
C ASP A 47 -19.46 -13.01 2.07
N PRO A 48 -19.50 -13.58 0.85
CA PRO A 48 -18.72 -13.10 -0.29
C PRO A 48 -18.82 -11.58 -0.52
N GLY A 49 -19.92 -10.94 -0.12
CA GLY A 49 -20.10 -9.49 -0.12
C GLY A 49 -19.03 -8.75 0.70
N ILE A 50 -18.55 -9.31 1.81
CA ILE A 50 -17.50 -8.72 2.65
C ILE A 50 -16.16 -8.71 1.90
N LEU A 51 -15.84 -9.77 1.15
CA LEU A 51 -14.64 -9.82 0.30
C LEU A 51 -14.70 -8.77 -0.82
N SER A 52 -15.89 -8.55 -1.40
CA SER A 52 -16.09 -7.50 -2.40
C SER A 52 -15.91 -6.09 -1.81
N GLY A 53 -16.33 -5.87 -0.56
CA GLY A 53 -16.11 -4.61 0.16
C GLY A 53 -14.63 -4.33 0.41
N ILE A 54 -13.83 -5.35 0.77
CA ILE A 54 -12.37 -5.19 0.95
C ILE A 54 -11.72 -4.76 -0.37
N LEU A 55 -12.06 -5.45 -1.47
CA LEU A 55 -11.54 -5.12 -2.80
C LEU A 55 -11.94 -3.71 -3.24
N LEU A 56 -13.20 -3.33 -3.03
CA LEU A 56 -13.71 -2.00 -3.37
C LEU A 56 -13.01 -0.90 -2.56
N SER A 57 -12.79 -1.13 -1.26
CA SER A 57 -12.08 -0.18 -0.40
C SER A 57 -10.61 -0.03 -0.77
N ILE A 58 -9.92 -1.13 -1.11
CA ILE A 58 -8.56 -1.06 -1.66
C ILE A 58 -8.56 -0.25 -2.97
N ALA A 59 -9.50 -0.54 -3.87
CA ALA A 59 -9.63 0.18 -5.14
C ALA A 59 -9.90 1.68 -4.91
N ALA A 60 -10.75 2.03 -3.94
CA ALA A 60 -11.06 3.41 -3.58
C ALA A 60 -9.83 4.17 -3.06
N VAL A 61 -9.02 3.56 -2.18
CA VAL A 61 -7.78 4.17 -1.68
C VAL A 61 -6.76 4.38 -2.81
N LEU A 62 -6.58 3.36 -3.66
CA LEU A 62 -5.67 3.47 -4.82
C LEU A 62 -6.15 4.54 -5.82
N PHE A 63 -7.46 4.62 -6.05
CA PHE A 63 -8.06 5.62 -6.92
C PHE A 63 -7.87 7.04 -6.34
N PHE A 64 -8.15 7.22 -5.05
CA PHE A 64 -7.92 8.49 -4.36
C PHE A 64 -6.44 8.91 -4.42
N GLN A 65 -5.52 7.97 -4.20
CA GLN A 65 -4.09 8.23 -4.33
C GLN A 65 -3.70 8.65 -5.75
N ALA A 66 -4.18 7.92 -6.77
CA ALA A 66 -3.91 8.23 -8.17
C ALA A 66 -4.43 9.61 -8.57
N THR A 67 -5.67 9.94 -8.18
CA THR A 67 -6.28 11.26 -8.45
C THR A 67 -5.52 12.37 -7.72
N THR A 68 -5.18 12.18 -6.45
CA THR A 68 -4.42 13.17 -5.68
C THR A 68 -3.04 13.43 -6.30
N TRP A 69 -2.35 12.38 -6.73
CA TRP A 69 -1.05 12.51 -7.41
C TRP A 69 -1.16 13.23 -8.75
N TRP A 70 -2.23 12.96 -9.51
CA TRP A 70 -2.52 13.68 -10.75
C TRP A 70 -2.77 15.17 -10.50
N VAL A 71 -3.58 15.51 -9.49
CA VAL A 71 -3.86 16.89 -9.08
C VAL A 71 -2.58 17.61 -8.63
N ILE A 72 -1.74 16.98 -7.82
CA ILE A 72 -0.46 17.54 -7.38
C ILE A 72 0.44 17.86 -8.58
N LYS A 73 0.52 16.97 -9.57
CA LYS A 73 1.30 17.23 -10.79
C LYS A 73 0.75 18.39 -11.61
N ALA A 74 -0.58 18.53 -11.68
CA ALA A 74 -1.24 19.57 -12.46
C ALA A 74 -1.11 20.95 -11.80
N ILE A 75 -1.34 21.03 -10.48
CA ILE A 75 -1.36 22.30 -9.74
C ILE A 75 0.06 22.71 -9.31
N TRP A 76 0.89 21.76 -8.89
CA TRP A 76 2.19 22.05 -8.29
C TRP A 76 3.31 21.12 -8.81
N PRO A 77 3.70 21.24 -10.08
CA PRO A 77 4.71 20.37 -10.69
C PRO A 77 6.07 20.41 -9.99
N ALA A 78 6.45 21.54 -9.39
CA ALA A 78 7.68 21.66 -8.60
C ALA A 78 7.73 20.69 -7.41
N PHE A 79 6.60 20.46 -6.74
CA PHE A 79 6.51 19.48 -5.66
C PHE A 79 6.66 18.05 -6.19
N ALA A 80 6.05 17.74 -7.34
CA ALA A 80 6.18 16.44 -7.99
C ALA A 80 7.62 16.13 -8.47
N ILE A 81 8.38 17.16 -8.87
CA ILE A 81 9.80 17.06 -9.22
C ILE A 81 10.64 16.86 -7.96
N TYR A 82 10.43 17.66 -6.92
CA TYR A 82 11.14 17.51 -5.65
C TYR A 82 10.93 16.11 -5.05
N SER A 83 9.68 15.62 -5.04
CA SER A 83 9.34 14.29 -4.54
C SER A 83 10.04 13.15 -5.28
N ARG A 84 10.30 13.31 -6.58
CA ARG A 84 10.95 12.27 -7.39
C ARG A 84 12.47 12.33 -7.33
N ASP A 85 13.02 13.53 -7.50
CA ASP A 85 14.44 13.66 -7.81
C ASP A 85 15.28 14.07 -6.59
N GLN A 86 14.66 14.73 -5.60
CA GLN A 86 15.41 15.32 -4.47
C GLN A 86 15.04 14.74 -3.11
N PHE A 87 13.85 14.15 -2.97
CA PHE A 87 13.37 13.62 -1.70
C PHE A 87 14.30 12.54 -1.13
N GLU A 88 14.80 11.61 -1.94
CA GLU A 88 15.70 10.56 -1.49
C GLU A 88 17.02 11.14 -0.93
N GLY A 89 17.61 12.10 -1.65
CA GLY A 89 18.83 12.76 -1.23
C GLY A 89 18.66 13.56 0.06
N SER A 90 17.57 14.32 0.16
CA SER A 90 17.21 15.06 1.37
C SER A 90 16.95 14.12 2.54
N PHE A 91 16.21 13.03 2.32
CA PHE A 91 15.90 12.04 3.35
C PHE A 91 17.15 11.36 3.91
N LYS A 92 18.10 10.98 3.05
CA LYS A 92 19.39 10.40 3.49
C LYS A 92 20.21 11.36 4.35
N ARG A 93 20.08 12.67 4.13
CA ARG A 93 20.79 13.70 4.90
C ARG A 93 20.11 14.07 6.23
N LEU A 94 18.87 13.62 6.47
CA LEU A 94 18.17 13.90 7.72
C LEU A 94 18.88 13.27 8.93
N PRO A 95 18.87 13.95 10.09
CA PRO A 95 19.32 13.38 11.34
C PRO A 95 18.45 12.16 11.72
N GLY A 96 19.06 11.18 12.39
CA GLY A 96 18.43 9.88 12.68
C GLY A 96 17.05 9.98 13.34
N ARG A 97 16.85 10.92 14.27
CA ARG A 97 15.55 11.15 14.92
C ARG A 97 14.45 11.53 13.92
N GLN A 98 14.76 12.41 12.96
CA GLN A 98 13.77 12.84 11.96
C GLN A 98 13.45 11.71 10.98
N LYS A 99 14.44 10.87 10.62
CA LYS A 99 14.18 9.67 9.80
C LYS A 99 13.22 8.71 10.49
N VAL A 100 13.39 8.47 11.79
CA VAL A 100 12.47 7.62 12.58
C VAL A 100 11.06 8.19 12.57
N VAL A 101 10.90 9.50 12.78
CA VAL A 101 9.57 10.15 12.75
C VAL A 101 8.90 9.99 11.39
N VAL A 102 9.62 10.21 10.29
CA VAL A 102 9.07 10.06 8.94
C VAL A 102 8.68 8.60 8.66
N TYR A 103 9.53 7.64 9.02
CA TYR A 103 9.21 6.22 8.86
C TYR A 103 7.99 5.78 9.67
N LEU A 104 7.97 6.14 10.96
CA LEU A 104 6.87 5.79 11.85
C LEU A 104 5.57 6.48 11.42
N GLY A 105 5.64 7.74 11.00
CA GLY A 105 4.51 8.48 10.46
C GLY A 105 3.93 7.85 9.21
N PHE A 106 4.78 7.39 8.28
CA PHE A 106 4.32 6.67 7.09
C PHE A 106 3.65 5.33 7.45
N TYR A 107 4.23 4.59 8.39
CA TYR A 107 3.67 3.32 8.85
C TYR A 107 2.33 3.51 9.58
N LEU A 108 2.21 4.54 10.43
CA LEU A 108 0.97 4.91 11.10
C LEU A 108 -0.09 5.38 10.12
N ALA A 109 0.27 6.13 9.07
CA ALA A 109 -0.66 6.54 8.03
C ALA A 109 -1.20 5.33 7.25
N LEU A 110 -0.34 4.36 6.91
CA LEU A 110 -0.75 3.11 6.27
C LEU A 110 -1.67 2.29 7.18
N LEU A 111 -1.32 2.17 8.46
CA LEU A 111 -2.15 1.49 9.46
C LEU A 111 -3.52 2.16 9.58
N TYR A 112 -3.56 3.49 9.65
CA TYR A 112 -4.81 4.23 9.76
C TYR A 112 -5.67 4.09 8.50
N ALA A 113 -5.06 4.15 7.31
CA ALA A 113 -5.75 3.88 6.05
C ALA A 113 -6.36 2.46 6.04
N PHE A 114 -5.62 1.45 6.52
CA PHE A 114 -6.12 0.08 6.66
C PHE A 114 -7.30 -0.02 7.63
N ILE A 115 -7.21 0.62 8.81
CA ILE A 115 -8.31 0.66 9.78
C ILE A 115 -9.53 1.35 9.19
N MET A 116 -9.37 2.46 8.48
CA MET A 116 -10.49 3.18 7.85
C MET A 116 -11.16 2.33 6.77
N VAL A 117 -10.40 1.59 5.98
CA VAL A 117 -10.92 0.60 5.02
C VAL A 117 -11.71 -0.49 5.73
N LEU A 118 -11.17 -1.05 6.83
CA LEU A 118 -11.89 -2.05 7.64
C LEU A 118 -13.14 -1.48 8.32
N ALA A 119 -13.13 -0.21 8.72
CA ALA A 119 -14.28 0.44 9.35
C ALA A 119 -15.45 0.65 8.37
N GLN A 120 -15.21 0.62 7.06
CA GLN A 120 -16.28 0.64 6.04
C GLN A 120 -16.92 -0.74 5.80
N LEU A 121 -16.37 -1.81 6.42
CA LEU A 121 -16.87 -3.19 6.28
C LEU A 121 -17.79 -3.63 7.43
N ILE A 122 -17.97 -2.78 8.44
CA ILE A 122 -18.86 -2.97 9.61
C ILE A 122 -20.06 -2.04 9.43
#